data_AF-A0A952VLF7-F1
#
_entry.id   AF-A0A952VLF7-F1
#
_cell.length_a   1.000
_cell.length_b   1.000
_cell.length_c   1.000
_cell.angle_alpha   90.00
_cell.angle_beta   90.00
_cell.angle_gamma   90.00
#
_symmetry.space_group_name_H-M   'P 1'
#
loop_
_entity.id
_entity.type
_entity.pdbx_description
1 polymer ?
#
loop_
_entity_poly.entity_id
_entity_poly.type
_entity_poly.pdbx_seq_one_letter_code
_entity_poly.pdbx_strand_id
1 'polypeptide(L)'
;MMKKHLKTDLDPEIIAISAVYTALKDLNQDAQNRVINYVSAKLGLNRSQTDSHNLDDSENGDDDDYQMQTPKNETDLSHKDTGQELEGISPVARKWMLRNGLSATALSNTFSLGVDEIDLVAKTVPGGKNKKEKMRSVFLLKGVAAYLGGGVARFTHEQAKETCLHYDAYDGKNFATYLKGMQSEVSGNKETGYQLSARGLTSATEILKQLNQPQKPS
;
A
#
# COMPACT_ATOMS: atom_id res chain seq x y z
N MET A 1 -4.61 -66.28 16.00
CA MET A 1 -4.70 -64.81 16.23
C MET A 1 -3.40 -64.18 15.73
N MET A 2 -3.47 -63.18 14.85
CA MET A 2 -2.48 -62.10 14.72
C MET A 2 -2.94 -61.16 13.60
N LYS A 3 -3.70 -60.12 13.98
CA LYS A 3 -3.98 -58.98 13.10
C LYS A 3 -2.70 -58.15 13.02
N LYS A 4 -1.97 -58.22 11.90
CA LYS A 4 -0.92 -57.25 11.57
C LYS A 4 -1.60 -55.90 11.31
N HIS A 5 -1.60 -55.01 12.30
CA HIS A 5 -1.85 -53.60 12.07
C HIS A 5 -0.60 -53.02 11.40
N LEU A 6 -0.63 -52.88 10.07
CA LEU A 6 0.21 -51.91 9.39
C LEU A 6 -0.31 -50.53 9.80
N LYS A 7 0.32 -49.92 10.80
CA LYS A 7 0.26 -48.47 10.96
C LYS A 7 1.14 -47.89 9.87
N THR A 8 0.54 -47.46 8.77
CA THR A 8 1.15 -46.45 7.91
C THR A 8 1.17 -45.17 8.74
N ASP A 9 2.26 -44.94 9.47
CA ASP A 9 2.58 -43.63 10.01
C ASP A 9 2.76 -42.70 8.81
N LEU A 10 1.67 -42.02 8.46
CA LEU A 10 1.69 -40.97 7.45
C LEU A 10 2.67 -39.90 7.93
N ASP A 11 3.54 -39.49 7.01
CA ASP A 11 4.53 -38.45 7.25
C ASP A 11 3.85 -37.23 7.90
N PRO A 12 4.35 -36.73 9.04
CA PRO A 12 3.79 -35.54 9.68
C PRO A 12 3.69 -34.34 8.73
N GLU A 13 4.56 -34.25 7.72
CA GLU A 13 4.48 -33.23 6.68
C GLU A 13 3.25 -33.42 5.79
N ILE A 14 2.93 -34.66 5.39
CA ILE A 14 1.74 -34.97 4.59
C ILE A 14 0.46 -34.68 5.39
N ILE A 15 0.46 -34.98 6.69
CA ILE A 15 -0.65 -34.64 7.59
C ILE A 15 -0.83 -33.12 7.66
N ALA A 16 0.25 -32.36 7.87
CA ALA A 16 0.21 -30.91 7.92
C ALA A 16 -0.26 -30.29 6.60
N ILE A 17 0.26 -30.74 5.46
CA ILE A 17 -0.12 -30.24 4.13
C ILE A 17 -1.60 -30.52 3.86
N SER A 18 -2.09 -31.72 4.17
CA SER A 18 -3.50 -32.08 3.95
C SER A 18 -4.45 -31.24 4.82
N ALA A 19 -4.06 -30.94 6.07
CA ALA A 19 -4.82 -30.09 6.97
C ALA A 19 -4.87 -28.63 6.47
N VAL A 20 -3.72 -28.10 6.04
CA VAL A 20 -3.64 -26.74 5.46
C VAL A 20 -4.46 -26.65 4.17
N TYR A 21 -4.32 -27.62 3.26
CA TYR A 21 -5.08 -27.66 2.02
C TYR A 21 -6.60 -27.70 2.27
N THR A 22 -7.05 -28.56 3.19
CA THR A 22 -8.47 -28.67 3.54
C THR A 22 -9.01 -27.37 4.13
N ALA A 23 -8.20 -26.68 4.94
CA ALA A 23 -8.58 -25.39 5.53
C ALA A 23 -8.60 -24.25 4.51
N LEU A 24 -7.83 -24.35 3.41
CA LEU A 24 -7.67 -23.26 2.44
C LEU A 24 -8.48 -23.40 1.16
N LYS A 25 -8.83 -24.63 0.74
CA LYS A 25 -9.42 -24.90 -0.59
C LYS A 25 -10.70 -24.13 -0.91
N ASP A 26 -11.52 -23.83 0.10
CA ASP A 26 -12.83 -23.17 -0.08
C ASP A 26 -12.72 -21.63 0.05
N LEU A 27 -11.54 -21.12 0.41
CA LEU A 27 -11.27 -19.67 0.42
C LEU A 27 -10.92 -19.18 -0.98
N ASN A 28 -11.20 -17.90 -1.26
CA ASN A 28 -10.72 -17.25 -2.47
C ASN A 28 -9.19 -17.08 -2.45
N GLN A 29 -8.59 -16.90 -3.63
CA GLN A 29 -7.13 -16.85 -3.81
C GLN A 29 -6.46 -15.79 -2.93
N ASP A 30 -7.10 -14.63 -2.74
CA ASP A 30 -6.58 -13.56 -1.88
C ASP A 30 -6.56 -13.96 -0.41
N ALA A 31 -7.61 -14.64 0.08
CA ALA A 31 -7.67 -15.14 1.44
C ALA A 31 -6.70 -16.32 1.68
N GLN A 32 -6.51 -17.20 0.69
CA GLN A 32 -5.49 -18.25 0.76
C GLN A 32 -4.09 -17.66 0.93
N ASN A 33 -3.72 -16.67 0.10
CA ASN A 33 -2.44 -15.98 0.18
C ASN A 33 -2.22 -15.28 1.53
N ARG A 34 -3.26 -14.66 2.09
CA ARG A 34 -3.18 -14.00 3.42
C ARG A 34 -2.89 -15.00 4.53
N VAL A 35 -3.57 -16.13 4.56
CA VAL A 35 -3.36 -17.15 5.60
C VAL A 35 -1.96 -17.75 5.49
N ILE A 36 -1.49 -18.05 4.28
CA ILE A 36 -0.13 -18.57 4.06
C ILE A 36 0.92 -17.57 4.53
N ASN A 37 0.79 -16.28 4.19
CA ASN A 37 1.71 -15.23 4.63
C ASN A 37 1.70 -15.05 6.15
N TYR A 38 0.51 -15.11 6.77
CA TYR A 38 0.38 -15.02 8.23
C TYR A 38 1.06 -16.19 8.93
N VAL A 39 0.82 -17.42 8.48
CA VAL A 39 1.45 -18.63 9.04
C VAL A 39 2.96 -18.59 8.85
N SER A 40 3.43 -18.16 7.67
CA SER A 40 4.86 -18.04 7.37
C SER A 40 5.54 -17.02 8.29
N ALA A 41 4.92 -15.86 8.51
CA ALA A 41 5.40 -14.84 9.44
C ALA A 41 5.37 -15.35 10.90
N LYS A 42 4.32 -16.06 11.29
CA LYS A 42 4.16 -16.61 12.65
C LYS A 42 5.19 -17.69 12.97
N LEU A 43 5.55 -18.49 11.97
CA LEU A 43 6.57 -19.55 12.08
C LEU A 43 8.00 -19.03 11.86
N GLY A 44 8.18 -17.73 11.59
CA GLY A 44 9.50 -17.15 11.31
C GLY A 44 10.13 -17.65 10.01
N LEU A 45 9.34 -18.25 9.12
CA LEU A 45 9.77 -18.79 7.83
C LEU A 45 9.88 -17.71 6.76
N ASN A 46 10.04 -16.43 7.16
CA ASN A 46 10.35 -15.35 6.22
C ASN A 46 11.63 -15.73 5.50
N ARG A 47 11.45 -16.32 4.31
CA ARG A 47 12.51 -16.76 3.42
C ARG A 47 13.21 -15.50 2.95
N SER A 48 14.15 -15.04 3.76
CA SER A 48 15.19 -14.14 3.32
C SER A 48 15.74 -14.79 2.07
N GLN A 49 15.66 -14.10 0.93
CA GLN A 49 16.42 -14.48 -0.24
C GLN A 49 17.89 -14.26 0.12
N THR A 50 18.48 -15.20 0.86
CA THR A 50 19.93 -15.35 0.97
C THR A 50 20.35 -16.46 0.03
N ASP A 51 21.40 -16.14 -0.71
CA ASP A 51 22.28 -17.04 -1.46
C ASP A 51 21.81 -17.46 -2.86
N SER A 52 21.64 -16.45 -3.73
CA SER A 52 22.11 -16.60 -5.11
C SER A 52 23.64 -16.62 -5.08
N HIS A 53 24.18 -17.83 -4.99
CA HIS A 53 25.60 -18.14 -5.14
C HIS A 53 26.10 -17.54 -6.46
N ASN A 54 27.00 -16.55 -6.37
CA ASN A 54 27.83 -16.12 -7.48
C ASN A 54 28.83 -17.25 -7.80
N LEU A 55 28.81 -17.71 -9.04
CA LEU A 55 29.90 -18.38 -9.75
C LEU A 55 29.95 -17.65 -11.10
N ASP A 56 30.84 -16.66 -11.18
CA ASP A 56 32.15 -16.77 -11.83
C ASP A 56 32.02 -16.59 -13.35
N ASP A 57 32.60 -15.50 -13.89
CA ASP A 57 33.61 -15.58 -14.95
C ASP A 57 34.06 -14.15 -15.39
N SER A 58 35.39 -13.92 -15.30
CA SER A 58 36.24 -13.06 -16.17
C SER A 58 35.94 -11.57 -16.38
N GLU A 59 36.88 -10.64 -16.59
CA GLU A 59 38.33 -10.48 -16.39
C GLU A 59 38.65 -9.04 -16.87
N ASN A 60 39.75 -8.43 -16.39
CA ASN A 60 40.42 -7.19 -16.86
C ASN A 60 39.76 -5.85 -16.44
N GLY A 61 40.46 -4.81 -15.96
CA GLY A 61 41.88 -4.52 -15.86
C GLY A 61 42.06 -2.99 -15.98
N ASP A 62 42.56 -2.39 -14.90
CA ASP A 62 43.24 -1.08 -14.74
C ASP A 62 42.54 0.28 -14.95
N ASP A 63 42.76 1.10 -13.91
CA ASP A 63 42.86 2.56 -13.79
C ASP A 63 41.77 3.47 -14.37
N ASP A 64 40.96 4.06 -13.49
CA ASP A 64 41.12 5.50 -13.19
C ASP A 64 40.24 5.97 -12.01
N ASP A 65 40.86 6.83 -11.23
CA ASP A 65 40.42 7.57 -10.06
C ASP A 65 39.09 8.31 -10.25
N TYR A 66 38.05 7.98 -9.46
CA TYR A 66 37.08 8.95 -8.96
C TYR A 66 36.47 8.47 -7.62
N GLN A 67 36.98 9.03 -6.53
CA GLN A 67 36.30 9.03 -5.23
C GLN A 67 34.96 9.77 -5.33
N MET A 68 33.84 9.06 -5.29
CA MET A 68 32.57 9.62 -4.83
C MET A 68 32.09 8.84 -3.60
N GLN A 69 32.32 9.47 -2.46
CA GLN A 69 31.84 9.08 -1.14
C GLN A 69 30.31 8.99 -1.19
N THR A 70 29.78 7.76 -1.19
CA THR A 70 28.37 7.53 -0.83
C THR A 70 28.25 7.73 0.67
N PRO A 71 27.47 8.71 1.19
CA PRO A 71 27.22 8.78 2.60
C PRO A 71 26.36 7.56 3.01
N LYS A 72 27.01 6.59 3.64
CA LYS A 72 26.39 5.61 4.53
C LYS A 72 25.73 6.41 5.66
N ASN A 73 24.44 6.69 5.51
CA ASN A 73 23.63 7.11 6.64
C ASN A 73 22.84 5.89 7.12
N GLU A 74 23.58 4.97 7.74
CA GLU A 74 23.02 4.05 8.73
C GLU A 74 22.66 4.89 9.95
N THR A 75 21.54 5.60 9.88
CA THR A 75 20.87 6.05 11.10
C THR A 75 19.96 4.92 11.54
N ASP A 76 20.56 4.01 12.30
CA ASP A 76 19.90 3.21 13.31
C ASP A 76 19.11 4.16 14.23
N LEU A 77 17.87 4.44 13.84
CA LEU A 77 16.84 4.96 14.72
C LEU A 77 15.82 3.86 14.88
N SER A 78 16.19 2.91 15.73
CA SER A 78 15.26 2.13 16.55
C SER A 78 14.35 3.08 17.35
N HIS A 79 13.35 3.67 16.68
CA HIS A 79 12.15 4.15 17.33
C HIS A 79 11.32 2.91 17.70
N LYS A 80 11.64 2.37 18.88
CA LYS A 80 10.75 1.51 19.66
C LYS A 80 9.50 2.30 20.04
N ASP A 81 8.58 2.56 19.11
CA ASP A 81 7.17 2.83 19.42
C ASP A 81 6.28 2.90 18.15
N THR A 82 6.11 1.80 17.38
CA THR A 82 5.31 1.88 16.13
C THR A 82 4.68 0.55 15.71
N GLY A 83 4.39 -0.33 16.67
CA GLY A 83 3.67 -1.58 16.41
C GLY A 83 2.21 -1.34 16.04
N GLN A 84 1.53 -0.47 16.80
CA GLN A 84 0.09 -0.19 16.65
C GLN A 84 -0.24 0.96 15.69
N GLU A 85 0.55 2.04 15.64
CA GLU A 85 0.25 3.22 14.80
C GLU A 85 0.36 2.97 13.28
N LEU A 86 0.98 1.86 12.88
CA LEU A 86 1.19 1.50 11.47
C LEU A 86 0.44 0.22 11.06
N GLU A 87 -0.43 -0.29 11.94
CA GLU A 87 -1.33 -1.40 11.59
C GLU A 87 -2.24 -0.97 10.43
N GLY A 88 -2.32 -1.82 9.39
CA GLY A 88 -3.07 -1.52 8.17
C GLY A 88 -2.33 -0.72 7.09
N ILE A 89 -1.16 -0.12 7.38
CA ILE A 89 -0.37 0.57 6.35
C ILE A 89 0.60 -0.40 5.69
N SER A 90 0.57 -0.48 4.36
CA SER A 90 1.46 -1.32 3.55
C SER A 90 2.96 -0.96 3.76
N PRO A 91 3.88 -1.93 3.69
CA PRO A 91 5.32 -1.66 3.84
C PRO A 91 5.86 -0.65 2.83
N VAL A 92 5.32 -0.63 1.62
CA VAL A 92 5.71 0.31 0.55
C VAL A 92 5.23 1.72 0.90
N ALA A 93 4.00 1.85 1.39
CA ALA A 93 3.46 3.12 1.85
C ALA A 93 4.24 3.69 3.04
N ARG A 94 4.69 2.85 3.99
CA ARG A 94 5.55 3.30 5.11
C ARG A 94 6.85 3.94 4.62
N LYS A 95 7.52 3.33 3.63
CA LYS A 95 8.72 3.90 3.01
C LYS A 95 8.41 5.21 2.29
N TRP A 96 7.29 5.26 1.58
CA TRP A 96 6.84 6.49 0.91
C TRP A 96 6.51 7.61 1.90
N MET A 97 5.86 7.30 3.03
CA MET A 97 5.58 8.26 4.10
C MET A 97 6.86 8.86 4.66
N LEU A 98 7.83 8.00 5.00
CA LEU A 98 9.14 8.43 5.51
C LEU A 98 9.84 9.37 4.52
N ARG A 99 9.87 9.00 3.23
CA ARG A 99 10.47 9.82 2.18
C ARG A 99 9.81 11.20 2.02
N ASN A 100 8.53 11.31 2.32
CA ASN A 100 7.76 12.55 2.16
C ASN A 100 7.60 13.35 3.46
N GLY A 101 8.12 12.86 4.58
CA GLY A 101 7.98 13.48 5.90
C GLY A 101 6.55 13.42 6.44
N LEU A 102 5.80 12.37 6.14
CA LEU A 102 4.43 12.16 6.63
C LEU A 102 4.44 11.21 7.82
N SER A 103 3.85 11.63 8.95
CA SER A 103 3.66 10.76 10.13
C SER A 103 2.28 10.10 10.12
N ALA A 104 2.15 8.95 10.78
CA ALA A 104 0.85 8.27 10.93
C ALA A 104 -0.16 9.16 11.68
N THR A 105 0.30 9.88 12.70
CA THR A 105 -0.50 10.87 13.44
C THR A 105 -1.04 11.97 12.52
N ALA A 106 -0.22 12.49 11.59
CA ALA A 106 -0.67 13.50 10.64
C ALA A 106 -1.74 12.93 9.68
N LEU A 107 -1.58 11.68 9.26
CA LEU A 107 -2.54 11.02 8.40
C LEU A 107 -3.84 10.64 9.10
N SER A 108 -3.83 10.42 10.42
CA SER A 108 -5.01 10.00 11.20
C SER A 108 -6.17 11.02 11.18
N ASN A 109 -5.90 12.30 10.91
CA ASN A 109 -6.93 13.32 10.73
C ASN A 109 -7.58 13.29 9.33
N THR A 110 -6.90 12.69 8.37
CA THR A 110 -7.35 12.60 6.98
C THR A 110 -7.87 11.21 6.66
N PHE A 111 -7.31 10.17 7.26
CA PHE A 111 -7.58 8.78 6.97
C PHE A 111 -7.90 7.99 8.23
N SER A 112 -8.89 7.10 8.14
CA SER A 112 -9.11 6.07 9.13
C SER A 112 -8.13 4.94 8.84
N LEU A 113 -7.11 4.81 9.68
CA LEU A 113 -6.09 3.75 9.57
C LEU A 113 -6.65 2.50 10.26
N GLY A 114 -6.78 1.40 9.52
CA GLY A 114 -7.37 0.15 10.02
C GLY A 114 -6.90 -1.07 9.22
N VAL A 115 -7.18 -2.28 9.75
CA VAL A 115 -6.63 -3.56 9.25
C VAL A 115 -7.23 -4.00 7.90
N ASP A 116 -8.46 -3.58 7.58
CA ASP A 116 -9.15 -3.97 6.34
C ASP A 116 -8.96 -2.95 5.21
N GLU A 117 -9.51 -1.74 5.33
CA GLU A 117 -9.38 -0.67 4.35
C GLU A 117 -9.05 0.66 5.03
N ILE A 118 -8.21 1.45 4.36
CA ILE A 118 -7.93 2.81 4.75
C ILE A 118 -8.90 3.72 4.01
N ASP A 119 -9.74 4.43 4.76
CA ASP A 119 -10.77 5.31 4.22
C ASP A 119 -10.46 6.78 4.46
N LEU A 120 -10.91 7.62 3.52
CA LEU A 120 -10.81 9.06 3.62
C LEU A 120 -11.89 9.59 4.57
N VAL A 121 -11.48 10.15 5.71
CA VAL A 121 -12.35 10.68 6.77
C VAL A 121 -12.09 12.16 7.06
N ALA A 122 -11.38 12.85 6.17
CA ALA A 122 -11.12 14.27 6.29
C ALA A 122 -12.43 15.06 6.42
N LYS A 123 -12.48 16.06 7.30
CA LYS A 123 -13.68 16.93 7.46
C LYS A 123 -14.05 17.65 6.16
N THR A 124 -13.03 18.07 5.41
CA THR A 124 -13.17 18.79 4.14
C THR A 124 -12.03 18.45 3.20
N VAL A 125 -12.29 18.44 1.91
CA VAL A 125 -11.27 18.31 0.86
C VAL A 125 -10.96 19.68 0.23
N PRO A 126 -9.71 19.94 -0.21
CA PRO A 126 -9.38 21.19 -0.92
C PRO A 126 -10.14 21.34 -2.24
N GLY A 127 -10.34 22.59 -2.67
CA GLY A 127 -11.11 22.95 -3.88
C GLY A 127 -12.31 23.87 -3.62
N GLY A 128 -12.55 24.27 -2.36
CA GLY A 128 -13.53 25.29 -2.00
C GLY A 128 -14.94 25.00 -2.55
N LYS A 129 -15.50 25.92 -3.33
CA LYS A 129 -16.82 25.76 -4.00
C LYS A 129 -16.72 25.14 -5.40
N ASN A 130 -15.51 24.89 -5.90
CA ASN A 130 -15.28 24.40 -7.26
C ASN A 130 -15.34 22.86 -7.29
N LYS A 131 -16.41 22.31 -7.89
CA LYS A 131 -16.61 20.86 -8.01
C LYS A 131 -15.48 20.16 -8.77
N LYS A 132 -14.88 20.82 -9.78
CA LYS A 132 -13.74 20.26 -10.54
C LYS A 132 -12.53 20.04 -9.64
N GLU A 133 -12.16 21.04 -8.85
CA GLU A 133 -11.01 20.96 -7.95
C GLU A 133 -11.26 20.01 -6.79
N LYS A 134 -12.47 20.02 -6.22
CA LYS A 134 -12.89 19.04 -5.22
C LYS A 134 -12.81 17.62 -5.75
N MET A 135 -13.28 17.36 -6.97
CA MET A 135 -13.21 16.04 -7.60
C MET A 135 -11.76 15.59 -7.76
N ARG A 136 -10.87 16.48 -8.22
CA ARG A 136 -9.44 16.18 -8.29
C ARG A 136 -8.87 15.82 -6.92
N SER A 137 -9.15 16.62 -5.88
CA SER A 137 -8.68 16.34 -4.52
C SER A 137 -9.19 14.99 -4.00
N VAL A 138 -10.46 14.67 -4.24
CA VAL A 138 -11.06 13.38 -3.85
C VAL A 138 -10.34 12.21 -4.54
N PHE A 139 -10.09 12.31 -5.84
CA PHE A 139 -9.39 11.25 -6.58
C PHE A 139 -7.97 11.03 -6.07
N LEU A 140 -7.24 12.12 -5.83
CA LEU A 140 -5.88 12.07 -5.28
C LEU A 140 -5.86 11.46 -3.88
N LEU A 141 -6.78 11.89 -3.00
CA LEU A 141 -6.84 11.40 -1.63
C LEU A 141 -7.33 9.95 -1.54
N LYS A 142 -8.32 9.55 -2.33
CA LYS A 142 -8.78 8.14 -2.38
C LYS A 142 -7.71 7.22 -2.95
N GLY A 143 -6.95 7.68 -3.94
CA GLY A 143 -5.80 6.96 -4.44
C GLY A 143 -4.68 6.80 -3.40
N VAL A 144 -4.45 7.82 -2.55
CA VAL A 144 -3.54 7.66 -1.41
C VAL A 144 -4.10 6.68 -0.39
N ALA A 145 -5.40 6.72 -0.07
CA ALA A 145 -6.01 5.78 0.87
C ALA A 145 -5.78 4.31 0.41
N ALA A 146 -6.02 4.03 -0.87
CA ALA A 146 -5.73 2.73 -1.48
C ALA A 146 -4.24 2.38 -1.45
N TYR A 147 -3.36 3.36 -1.71
CA TYR A 147 -1.91 3.17 -1.64
C TYR A 147 -1.43 2.86 -0.22
N LEU A 148 -1.99 3.53 0.79
CA LEU A 148 -1.68 3.29 2.18
C LEU A 148 -2.03 1.86 2.56
N GLY A 149 -3.23 1.37 2.22
CA GLY A 149 -3.65 0.00 2.58
C GLY A 149 -2.99 -1.10 1.75
N GLY A 150 -3.03 -0.97 0.42
CA GLY A 150 -2.65 -2.03 -0.50
C GLY A 150 -1.27 -1.88 -1.17
N GLY A 151 -0.58 -0.75 -0.98
CA GLY A 151 0.68 -0.45 -1.65
C GLY A 151 0.54 -0.08 -3.14
N VAL A 152 -0.69 -0.04 -3.65
CA VAL A 152 -1.03 0.34 -5.02
C VAL A 152 -2.12 1.40 -4.98
N ALA A 153 -1.90 2.52 -5.66
CA ALA A 153 -2.81 3.66 -5.66
C ALA A 153 -3.99 3.48 -6.62
N ARG A 154 -4.71 2.36 -6.52
CA ARG A 154 -5.80 1.97 -7.42
C ARG A 154 -7.13 1.83 -6.68
N PHE A 155 -8.20 2.32 -7.27
CA PHE A 155 -9.55 2.32 -6.68
C PHE A 155 -10.62 2.19 -7.77
N THR A 156 -11.81 1.72 -7.40
CA THR A 156 -12.91 1.50 -8.36
C THR A 156 -13.67 2.78 -8.68
N HIS A 157 -14.50 2.74 -9.72
CA HIS A 157 -15.38 3.86 -10.03
C HIS A 157 -16.43 4.08 -8.96
N GLU A 158 -16.94 3.00 -8.37
CA GLU A 158 -17.93 3.01 -7.30
C GLU A 158 -17.37 3.74 -6.08
N GLN A 159 -16.16 3.37 -5.65
CA GLN A 159 -15.44 4.04 -4.56
C GLN A 159 -15.23 5.53 -4.88
N ALA A 160 -14.77 5.86 -6.09
CA ALA A 160 -14.56 7.25 -6.50
C ALA A 160 -15.86 8.07 -6.46
N LYS A 161 -16.96 7.50 -6.96
CA LYS A 161 -18.27 8.14 -7.02
C LYS A 161 -18.85 8.35 -5.63
N GLU A 162 -18.80 7.33 -4.78
CA GLU A 162 -19.25 7.40 -3.39
C GLU A 162 -18.51 8.49 -2.62
N THR A 163 -17.17 8.51 -2.69
CA THR A 163 -16.38 9.55 -2.04
C THR A 163 -16.66 10.93 -2.63
N CYS A 164 -16.86 11.04 -3.95
CA CYS A 164 -17.24 12.31 -4.57
C CYS A 164 -18.61 12.81 -4.11
N LEU A 165 -19.57 11.92 -3.86
CA LEU A 165 -20.88 12.29 -3.33
C LEU A 165 -20.77 12.76 -1.87
N HIS A 166 -19.98 12.06 -1.06
CA HIS A 166 -19.74 12.41 0.34
C HIS A 166 -19.19 13.84 0.51
N TYR A 167 -18.31 14.28 -0.40
CA TYR A 167 -17.67 15.60 -0.35
C TYR A 167 -18.34 16.69 -1.22
N ASP A 168 -19.53 16.43 -1.79
CA ASP A 168 -20.19 17.30 -2.78
C ASP A 168 -19.23 17.72 -3.93
N ALA A 169 -18.44 16.76 -4.38
CA ALA A 169 -17.50 16.88 -5.50
C ALA A 169 -18.06 16.31 -6.81
N TYR A 170 -19.17 15.54 -6.74
CA TYR A 170 -19.75 14.90 -7.90
C TYR A 170 -20.52 15.90 -8.78
N ASP A 171 -20.16 15.93 -10.07
CA ASP A 171 -20.90 16.58 -11.14
C ASP A 171 -21.07 15.60 -12.30
N GLY A 172 -22.24 14.98 -12.40
CA GLY A 172 -22.51 13.95 -13.41
C GLY A 172 -22.43 14.46 -14.86
N LYS A 173 -22.69 15.76 -15.10
CA LYS A 173 -22.62 16.34 -16.45
C LYS A 173 -21.18 16.59 -16.88
N ASN A 174 -20.34 17.04 -15.95
CA ASN A 174 -18.96 17.41 -16.23
C ASN A 174 -17.92 16.35 -15.83
N PHE A 175 -18.34 15.24 -15.22
CA PHE A 175 -17.45 14.21 -14.66
C PHE A 175 -16.36 13.76 -15.64
N ALA A 176 -16.75 13.39 -16.87
CA ALA A 176 -15.81 12.92 -17.89
C ALA A 176 -14.83 14.02 -18.32
N THR A 177 -15.30 15.27 -18.42
CA THR A 177 -14.48 16.43 -18.75
C THR A 177 -13.46 16.72 -17.65
N TYR A 178 -13.89 16.66 -16.38
CA TYR A 178 -13.00 16.87 -15.23
C TYR A 178 -11.95 15.77 -15.13
N LEU A 179 -12.35 14.52 -15.36
CA LEU A 179 -11.44 13.37 -15.39
C LEU A 179 -10.36 13.52 -16.48
N LYS A 180 -10.75 13.91 -17.71
CA LYS A 180 -9.79 14.22 -18.77
C LYS A 180 -8.82 15.34 -18.38
N GLY A 181 -9.30 16.33 -17.64
CA GLY A 181 -8.48 17.43 -17.13
C GLY A 181 -7.38 17.01 -16.14
N MET A 182 -7.49 15.84 -15.52
CA MET A 182 -6.51 15.29 -14.56
C MET A 182 -5.80 14.03 -15.06
N GLN A 183 -5.81 13.76 -16.36
CA GLN A 183 -5.21 12.57 -16.97
C GLN A 183 -3.69 12.42 -16.74
N SER A 184 -2.99 13.50 -16.39
CA SER A 184 -1.57 13.48 -16.03
C SER A 184 -1.32 12.91 -14.62
N GLU A 185 -2.35 12.89 -13.78
CA GLU A 185 -2.31 12.49 -12.37
C GLU A 185 -3.08 11.20 -12.12
N VAL A 186 -4.18 11.00 -12.86
CA VAL A 186 -5.07 9.86 -12.74
C VAL A 186 -5.22 9.20 -14.11
N SER A 187 -4.95 7.90 -14.18
CA SER A 187 -5.24 7.06 -15.34
C SER A 187 -6.39 6.10 -15.05
N GLY A 188 -6.87 5.43 -16.09
CA GLY A 188 -7.95 4.43 -15.99
C GLY A 188 -9.32 4.96 -16.41
N ASN A 189 -10.34 4.14 -16.22
CA ASN A 189 -11.70 4.41 -16.68
C ASN A 189 -12.74 3.76 -15.74
N LYS A 190 -14.03 3.88 -16.09
CA LYS A 190 -15.10 3.33 -15.27
C LYS A 190 -15.03 1.81 -15.12
N GLU A 191 -14.58 1.10 -16.15
CA GLU A 191 -14.57 -0.37 -16.20
C GLU A 191 -13.33 -0.95 -15.49
N THR A 192 -12.17 -0.31 -15.64
CA THR A 192 -10.90 -0.78 -15.07
C THR A 192 -10.58 -0.15 -13.71
N GLY A 193 -11.37 0.82 -13.27
CA GLY A 193 -11.06 1.67 -12.13
C GLY A 193 -10.01 2.72 -12.47
N TYR A 194 -9.59 3.44 -11.44
CA TYR A 194 -8.65 4.55 -11.54
C TYR A 194 -7.36 4.25 -10.80
N GLN A 195 -6.27 4.81 -11.29
CA GLN A 195 -4.96 4.67 -10.66
C GLN A 195 -4.20 6.00 -10.67
N LEU A 196 -3.49 6.30 -9.58
CA LEU A 196 -2.59 7.45 -9.55
C LEU A 196 -1.29 7.18 -10.29
N SER A 197 -0.86 8.16 -11.09
CA SER A 197 0.49 8.21 -11.62
C SER A 197 1.47 8.65 -10.54
N ALA A 198 2.78 8.58 -10.83
CA ALA A 198 3.80 9.15 -9.95
C ALA A 198 3.56 10.65 -9.68
N ARG A 199 3.14 11.40 -10.72
CA ARG A 199 2.76 12.81 -10.58
C ARG A 199 1.53 12.97 -9.69
N GLY A 200 0.53 12.11 -9.85
CA GLY A 200 -0.65 12.09 -8.98
C GLY A 200 -0.28 11.87 -7.52
N LEU A 201 0.60 10.92 -7.22
CA LEU A 201 1.10 10.71 -5.85
C LEU A 201 1.83 11.93 -5.29
N THR A 202 2.66 12.61 -6.09
CA THR A 202 3.32 13.86 -5.66
C THR A 202 2.31 14.95 -5.34
N SER A 203 1.35 15.19 -6.22
CA SER A 203 0.29 16.19 -5.99
C SER A 203 -0.60 15.84 -4.80
N ALA A 204 -0.85 14.56 -4.55
CA ALA A 204 -1.58 14.12 -3.37
C ALA A 204 -0.80 14.40 -2.08
N THR A 205 0.52 14.19 -2.07
CA THR A 205 1.39 14.56 -0.94
C THR A 205 1.30 16.06 -0.63
N GLU A 206 1.29 16.92 -1.65
CA GLU A 206 1.15 18.37 -1.46
C GLU A 206 -0.17 18.72 -0.79
N ILE A 207 -1.27 18.10 -1.21
CA ILE A 207 -2.59 18.25 -0.58
C ILE A 207 -2.55 17.81 0.89
N LEU A 208 -1.93 16.65 1.18
CA LEU A 208 -1.82 16.16 2.56
C LEU A 208 -1.01 17.10 3.45
N LYS A 209 0.06 17.69 2.91
CA LYS A 209 0.83 18.71 3.61
C LYS A 209 0.00 19.96 3.89
N GLN A 210 -0.86 20.39 2.96
CA GLN A 210 -1.77 21.53 3.20
C GLN A 210 -2.83 21.23 4.26
N LEU A 211 -3.39 20.02 4.26
CA LEU A 211 -4.40 19.60 5.24
C LEU A 211 -3.83 19.43 6.65
N ASN A 212 -2.55 19.07 6.74
CA ASN A 212 -1.87 18.77 8.02
C ASN A 212 -0.97 19.92 8.51
N GLN A 213 -0.91 21.05 7.81
CA GLN A 213 -0.28 22.25 8.33
C GLN A 213 -1.19 22.92 9.36
N PRO A 214 -0.67 23.35 10.53
CA PRO A 214 -1.44 24.15 11.47
C PRO A 214 -1.86 25.44 10.78
N GLN A 215 -3.17 25.61 10.59
CA GLN A 215 -3.75 26.84 10.06
C GLN A 215 -3.22 28.01 10.90
N LYS A 216 -2.45 28.90 10.28
CA LYS A 216 -2.06 30.16 10.92
C LYS A 216 -3.37 30.94 11.16
N PRO A 217 -3.72 31.31 12.39
CA PRO A 217 -4.91 32.13 12.62
C PRO A 217 -4.72 33.44 11.86
N SER A 218 -5.65 33.73 10.96
CA SER A 218 -5.75 35.02 10.27
C SER A 218 -6.29 36.09 11.20
#